data_AF-A0A238KTT5-F1
#
_entry.id   AF-A0A238KTT5-F1
#
_cell.length_a   1.000
_cell.length_b   1.000
_cell.length_c   1.000
_cell.angle_alpha   90.00
_cell.angle_beta   90.00
_cell.angle_gamma   90.00
#
_symmetry.space_group_name_H-M   'P 1'
#
loop_
_entity.id
_entity.type
_entity.pdbx_description
1 polymer ?
#
loop_
_entity_poly.entity_id
_entity_poly.type
_entity_poly.pdbx_seq_one_letter_code
_entity_poly.pdbx_strand_id
1 'polypeptide(L)' 'MSTKPLVAVLIVAAATLSACEKSTETYPVTGEQCGPNDPVKTLDAEDCYIPQAGV' A
#
# COMPACT_ATOMS: atom_id res chain seq x y z
N MET A 1 11.91 -23.00 -25.11
CA MET A 1 11.94 -21.61 -24.61
C MET A 1 12.59 -21.60 -23.23
N SER A 2 13.58 -20.72 -23.01
CA SER A 2 14.26 -20.59 -21.71
C SER A 2 13.35 -19.82 -20.74
N THR A 3 12.98 -20.41 -19.61
CA THR A 3 12.10 -19.81 -18.58
C THR A 3 12.84 -18.90 -17.60
N LYS A 4 14.18 -18.88 -17.68
CA LYS A 4 15.09 -18.05 -16.86
C LYS A 4 14.71 -16.56 -16.79
N PRO A 5 14.38 -15.86 -17.89
CA PRO A 5 13.98 -14.44 -17.82
C PRO A 5 12.65 -14.24 -17.10
N LEU A 6 11.69 -15.15 -17.25
CA LEU A 6 10.38 -15.06 -16.57
C LEU A 6 10.56 -15.16 -15.05
N VAL A 7 11.38 -16.10 -14.59
CA VAL A 7 11.68 -16.28 -13.16
C VAL A 7 12.33 -15.03 -12.57
N ALA A 8 13.26 -14.39 -13.30
CA ALA A 8 13.88 -13.15 -12.85
C ALA A 8 12.86 -12.00 -12.70
N VAL A 9 11.92 -11.87 -13.64
CA VAL A 9 10.85 -10.86 -13.58
C VAL A 9 9.93 -11.08 -12.38
N LEU A 10 9.55 -12.32 -12.09
CA LEU A 10 8.66 -12.63 -10.97
C LEU A 10 9.32 -12.32 -9.61
N ILE A 11 10.62 -12.57 -9.47
CA ILE A 11 11.37 -12.26 -8.25
C ILE A 11 11.45 -10.74 -8.02
N VAL A 12 11.74 -9.97 -9.08
CA VAL A 12 11.79 -8.51 -9.00
C VAL A 12 10.41 -7.94 -8.64
N ALA A 13 9.35 -8.42 -9.29
CA ALA A 13 7.98 -7.96 -9.02
C ALA A 13 7.55 -8.22 -7.56
N ALA A 14 7.84 -9.42 -7.02
CA ALA A 14 7.52 -9.75 -5.64
C ALA A 14 8.29 -8.87 -4.63
N ALA A 15 9.55 -8.56 -4.89
CA ALA A 15 10.36 -7.70 -4.02
C ALA A 15 9.88 -6.23 -4.04
N THR A 16 9.30 -5.76 -5.15
CA THR A 16 8.76 -4.39 -5.23
C THR A 16 7.35 -4.26 -4.63
N LEU A 17 6.57 -5.35 -4.59
CA LEU A 17 5.21 -5.32 -4.02
C LEU A 17 5.23 -5.14 -2.48
N SER A 18 6.19 -5.75 -1.79
CA SER A 18 6.31 -5.64 -0.32
C SER A 18 6.75 -4.26 0.16
N ALA A 19 7.32 -3.43 -0.71
CA ALA A 19 7.67 -2.04 -0.38
C ALA A 19 6.47 -1.08 -0.40
N CYS A 20 5.34 -1.49 -0.99
CA CYS A 20 4.09 -0.73 -0.94
C CYS A 20 3.26 -0.98 0.33
N GLU A 21 3.60 -2.01 1.11
CA GLU A 21 2.89 -2.30 2.36
C GLU A 21 3.43 -1.38 3.46
N LYS A 22 2.99 -0.12 3.42
CA LYS A 22 3.29 0.85 4.47
C LYS A 22 2.56 0.39 5.74
N SER A 23 3.33 0.15 6.80
CA SER A 23 2.82 -0.28 8.11
C SER A 23 1.54 0.46 8.51
N THR A 24 0.51 -0.27 8.93
CA THR A 24 -0.78 0.25 9.40
C THR A 24 -0.66 1.14 10.65
N GLU A 25 0.52 1.15 11.27
CA GLU A 25 0.82 1.91 12.49
C GLU A 25 1.34 3.32 12.23
N THR A 26 1.42 3.75 10.97
CA THR A 26 1.88 5.10 10.58
C THR A 26 0.99 5.73 9.53
N TYR A 27 0.80 7.05 9.59
CA TYR A 27 0.02 7.76 8.59
C TYR A 27 0.68 7.66 7.20
N PRO A 28 -0.09 7.40 6.14
CA PRO A 28 0.47 7.14 4.82
C PRO A 28 1.21 8.35 4.22
N VAL A 29 0.73 9.57 4.48
CA VAL A 29 1.29 10.82 3.94
C VAL A 29 2.46 11.34 4.76
N THR A 30 2.29 11.52 6.08
CA THR A 30 3.31 12.14 6.94
C THR A 30 4.33 11.15 7.47
N GLY A 31 3.98 9.85 7.58
CA GLY A 31 4.82 8.83 8.21
C GLY A 31 4.87 8.91 9.74
N GLU A 32 4.09 9.79 10.36
CA GLU A 32 3.99 9.86 11.82
C GLU A 32 3.28 8.63 12.39
N GLN A 33 3.60 8.27 13.63
CA GLN A 33 2.99 7.14 14.34
C GLN A 33 1.50 7.43 14.59
N CYS A 34 0.64 6.45 14.30
CA CYS A 34 -0.77 6.51 14.65
C CYS A 34 -0.95 6.57 16.18
N GLY A 35 -1.85 7.43 16.65
CA GLY A 35 -2.21 7.48 18.07
C GLY A 35 -2.84 6.16 18.56
N PRO A 36 -2.78 5.85 19.87
CA PRO A 36 -3.32 4.59 20.40
C PRO A 36 -4.82 4.41 20.12
N ASN A 37 -5.60 5.50 20.18
CA ASN A 37 -7.05 5.53 19.95
C ASN A 37 -7.43 6.31 18.69
N ASP A 38 -6.54 6.39 17.71
CA ASP A 38 -6.82 7.15 16.49
C ASP A 38 -7.95 6.49 15.68
N PRO A 39 -9.02 7.23 15.30
CA PRO A 39 -10.11 6.69 14.48
C PRO A 39 -9.66 6.13 13.13
N VAL A 40 -8.50 6.54 12.60
CA VAL A 40 -7.98 6.01 11.33
C VAL A 40 -7.65 4.51 11.41
N LYS A 41 -7.46 3.94 12.60
CA LYS A 41 -7.16 2.50 12.78
C LYS A 41 -8.30 1.59 12.36
N THR A 42 -9.53 2.10 12.37
CA THR A 42 -10.73 1.38 11.98
C THR A 42 -11.37 1.97 10.73
N LEU A 43 -10.72 2.95 10.09
CA LEU A 43 -11.22 3.61 8.88
C LEU A 43 -10.75 2.81 7.67
N ASP A 44 -11.69 2.23 6.93
CA ASP A 44 -11.36 1.55 5.69
C ASP A 44 -11.30 2.57 4.53
N ALA A 45 -10.45 2.31 3.54
CA ALA A 45 -10.38 3.15 2.35
C ALA A 45 -11.71 3.12 1.56
N GLU A 46 -12.46 2.03 1.63
CA GLU A 46 -13.78 1.88 1.02
C GLU A 46 -14.86 2.75 1.69
N ASP A 47 -14.67 3.13 2.96
CA ASP A 47 -15.57 4.06 3.67
C ASP A 47 -15.43 5.51 3.17
N CYS A 48 -14.34 5.81 2.46
CA CYS A 48 -14.07 7.15 1.98
C CYS A 48 -14.77 7.37 0.63
N TYR A 49 -15.82 8.20 0.62
CA TYR A 49 -16.36 8.73 -0.62
C TYR A 49 -15.36 9.69 -1.25
N ILE A 50 -14.64 9.23 -2.27
CA ILE A 50 -13.80 10.09 -3.10
C ILE A 50 -14.63 10.50 -4.33
N PRO A 51 -15.13 11.74 -4.39
CA PRO A 51 -15.73 12.23 -5.62
C PRO A 51 -14.69 12.12 -6.73
N GLN A 52 -15.12 11.61 -7.88
CA GLN A 52 -14.25 11.38 -9.02
C GLN A 52 -13.52 12.69 -9.37
N ALA A 53 -12.20 12.69 -9.31
CA ALA A 53 -11.43 13.85 -9.68
C ALA A 53 -11.53 14.07 -11.19
N GLY A 54 -12.37 15.02 -11.60
CA GLY A 54 -12.42 15.58 -12.95
C GLY A 54 -13.64 15.21 -13.77
N VAL A 55 -14.51 16.20 -13.97
CA VAL A 55 -15.17 16.46 -15.27
C VAL A 55 -14.46 17.62 -15.96
#